data_AF-A0A9E3U5X9-F1
#
_entry.id   AF-A0A9E3U5X9-F1
#
_cell.length_a   1.000
_cell.length_b   1.000
_cell.length_c   1.000
_cell.angle_alpha   90.00
_cell.angle_beta   90.00
_cell.angle_gamma   90.00
#
_symmetry.space_group_name_H-M   'P 1'
#
loop_
_entity.id
_entity.type
_entity.pdbx_description
1 polymer ?
#
loop_
_entity_poly.entity_id
_entity_poly.type
_entity_poly.pdbx_seq_one_letter_code
_entity_poly.pdbx_strand_id
1 'polypeptide(L)'
;MTASQTCATEEERQPPSASRWLAQTPSSAPPPALAATVAEWMPIASDRERRPSASEIAAAKANDPLGSVGLAVGALVDRTYRLERALGVGGMGVVALATDERLDRKVAIKFIKPDLFAFPEMRTFFHMEARAMARVSDRNVLSVFAFGEHEGIPYFVMEYVDGRTADQWLRLRSPGTFPDLDEAVQILEQACLGVEAIHATSTVHRDLKPSNLLIDASFRVAVGDLGVARVLDSAHSGNFIVGSASYMAPEAALGEDEAPELASRRDIYALGCIAYELLTGRPPFSGQSDMNVLSQHVLQDPEPPSQLRPGLPSGYDDVLLKAMAKDPLKRYETVADLRRALLAEHSGAREPERILIADDDDDWRAIIVASLRSRFPSAAIDEFADGEAALAAFEKNPYAVVLVDLEMPTMDGARLTLLLRSLDGSARTPIIVLTAAGGPKEWQRLSAIGADAFLVKPVNADDVELVIRRTLRSRRADLLSGATPAARSAHP
;
A
#
# COMPACT_ATOMS: atom_id res chain seq x y z
N MET A 1 37.04 -48.23 -48.90
CA MET A 1 36.70 -46.91 -49.46
C MET A 1 35.43 -47.10 -50.31
N THR A 2 34.22 -47.22 -49.74
CA THR A 2 33.24 -46.20 -49.23
C THR A 2 32.62 -45.37 -50.37
N ALA A 3 31.32 -45.45 -50.78
CA ALA A 3 30.00 -45.31 -50.10
C ALA A 3 29.83 -43.93 -49.41
N SER A 4 28.75 -43.12 -49.50
CA SER A 4 27.34 -43.25 -49.94
C SER A 4 26.62 -41.88 -49.92
N GLN A 5 25.66 -41.66 -50.86
CA GLN A 5 24.26 -41.13 -50.74
C GLN A 5 23.86 -39.89 -49.88
N THR A 6 22.79 -39.12 -50.12
CA THR A 6 21.86 -38.78 -51.23
C THR A 6 20.96 -37.64 -50.70
N CYS A 7 20.53 -36.72 -51.56
CA CYS A 7 19.50 -35.71 -51.29
C CYS A 7 18.53 -35.69 -52.49
N ALA A 8 17.22 -35.81 -52.27
CA ALA A 8 16.22 -35.55 -53.30
C ALA A 8 14.88 -35.15 -52.63
N THR A 9 14.43 -33.96 -53.00
CA THR A 9 13.09 -33.38 -52.77
C THR A 9 12.21 -33.67 -53.97
N GLU A 10 10.96 -34.09 -53.77
CA GLU A 10 9.92 -34.01 -54.81
C GLU A 10 8.54 -33.75 -54.19
N GLU A 11 7.85 -32.82 -54.83
CA GLU A 11 6.60 -32.16 -54.47
C GLU A 11 5.37 -32.96 -54.98
N GLU A 12 4.33 -32.96 -54.14
CA GLU A 12 2.90 -32.86 -54.48
C GLU A 12 2.18 -33.89 -55.38
N ARG A 13 1.25 -34.65 -54.77
CA ARG A 13 -0.01 -35.18 -55.37
C ARG A 13 -1.03 -35.55 -54.26
N GLN A 14 -2.24 -34.95 -54.30
CA GLN A 14 -3.48 -35.39 -53.62
C GLN A 14 -3.98 -36.76 -54.18
N PRO A 15 -4.89 -37.58 -53.55
CA PRO A 15 -6.24 -37.23 -53.02
C PRO A 15 -6.75 -38.22 -51.89
N PRO A 16 -8.03 -38.62 -51.69
CA PRO A 16 -9.37 -37.97 -51.66
C PRO A 16 -10.13 -38.13 -50.29
N SER A 17 -11.36 -37.58 -50.23
CA SER A 17 -12.36 -37.64 -49.15
C SER A 17 -12.90 -39.03 -48.78
N ALA A 18 -13.34 -39.23 -47.53
CA ALA A 18 -14.45 -40.14 -47.20
C ALA A 18 -15.07 -39.87 -45.82
N SER A 19 -16.30 -39.36 -45.84
CA SER A 19 -17.27 -39.43 -44.75
C SER A 19 -17.72 -40.88 -44.50
N ARG A 20 -17.77 -41.31 -43.23
CA ARG A 20 -18.49 -42.52 -42.83
C ARG A 20 -19.12 -42.40 -41.44
N TRP A 21 -20.41 -42.05 -41.45
CA TRP A 21 -21.50 -42.52 -40.59
C TRP A 21 -21.37 -42.52 -39.07
N LEU A 22 -22.18 -41.61 -38.50
CA LEU A 22 -22.89 -41.69 -37.22
C LEU A 22 -23.59 -43.04 -37.01
N ALA A 23 -23.52 -43.58 -35.78
CA ALA A 23 -24.70 -43.93 -34.97
C ALA A 23 -24.32 -44.52 -33.59
N GLN A 24 -25.07 -44.07 -32.56
CA GLN A 24 -25.43 -44.70 -31.28
C GLN A 24 -24.91 -44.00 -30.00
N THR A 25 -25.87 -43.29 -29.39
CA THR A 25 -25.93 -42.55 -28.09
C THR A 25 -26.06 -43.52 -26.88
N PRO A 26 -25.79 -43.13 -25.61
CA PRO A 26 -26.75 -42.30 -24.85
C PRO A 26 -26.14 -41.27 -23.85
N SER A 27 -26.79 -40.12 -23.80
CA SER A 27 -27.21 -39.35 -22.61
C SER A 27 -26.57 -39.68 -21.25
N SER A 28 -25.67 -38.81 -20.78
CA SER A 28 -25.61 -38.36 -19.38
C SER A 28 -24.81 -37.05 -19.31
N ALA A 29 -25.45 -35.95 -18.91
CA ALA A 29 -24.80 -34.66 -18.72
C ALA A 29 -23.83 -34.70 -17.51
N PRO A 30 -22.61 -34.13 -17.61
CA PRO A 30 -21.79 -33.77 -16.46
C PRO A 30 -22.04 -32.30 -16.05
N PRO A 31 -21.79 -31.92 -14.79
CA PRO A 31 -22.19 -30.64 -14.19
C PRO A 31 -21.37 -29.44 -14.70
N PRO A 32 -21.90 -28.20 -14.59
CA PRO A 32 -21.24 -27.01 -15.12
C PRO A 32 -20.15 -26.53 -14.16
N ALA A 33 -18.93 -27.03 -14.34
CA ALA A 33 -17.73 -26.38 -13.84
C ALA A 33 -16.55 -26.87 -14.68
N LEU A 34 -15.69 -25.93 -15.11
CA LEU A 34 -14.43 -26.13 -15.83
C LEU A 34 -14.52 -26.31 -17.36
N ALA A 35 -15.00 -25.27 -18.06
CA ALA A 35 -14.62 -25.00 -19.46
C ALA A 35 -14.91 -23.53 -19.84
N ALA A 36 -14.20 -22.59 -19.22
CA ALA A 36 -14.07 -21.22 -19.72
C ALA A 36 -12.86 -20.56 -19.05
N THR A 37 -11.68 -20.87 -19.55
CA THR A 37 -10.46 -20.13 -19.28
C THR A 37 -9.89 -19.73 -20.63
N VAL A 38 -9.39 -18.50 -20.72
CA VAL A 38 -8.67 -17.88 -21.86
C VAL A 38 -9.51 -17.06 -22.87
N ALA A 39 -10.56 -16.33 -22.46
CA ALA A 39 -11.18 -15.32 -23.34
C ALA A 39 -11.64 -13.99 -22.72
N GLU A 40 -11.35 -13.68 -21.45
CA GLU A 40 -11.93 -12.48 -20.80
C GLU A 40 -10.93 -11.46 -20.21
N TRP A 41 -9.63 -11.61 -20.47
CA TRP A 41 -8.63 -10.59 -20.13
C TRP A 41 -8.11 -9.92 -21.39
N MET A 42 -8.95 -9.07 -21.97
CA MET A 42 -8.50 -7.94 -22.79
C MET A 42 -8.45 -6.71 -21.89
N PRO A 43 -7.49 -5.79 -22.09
CA PRO A 43 -7.55 -4.49 -21.44
C PRO A 43 -8.89 -3.85 -21.81
N ILE A 44 -9.58 -3.24 -20.84
CA ILE A 44 -10.72 -2.37 -21.14
C ILE A 44 -10.21 -1.39 -22.18
N ALA A 45 -10.77 -1.52 -23.39
CA ALA A 45 -10.41 -0.71 -24.53
C ALA A 45 -10.46 0.76 -24.10
N SER A 46 -9.43 1.51 -24.49
CA SER A 46 -9.42 2.96 -24.50
C SER A 46 -10.83 3.49 -24.78
N ASP A 47 -11.38 4.25 -23.85
CA ASP A 47 -12.68 4.89 -23.96
C ASP A 47 -12.64 5.87 -25.15
N ARG A 48 -12.92 5.36 -26.35
CA ARG A 48 -13.02 6.16 -27.57
C ARG A 48 -14.32 6.94 -27.49
N GLU A 49 -14.19 8.19 -27.05
CA GLU A 49 -15.09 9.33 -27.24
C GLU A 49 -16.51 8.98 -27.72
N ARG A 50 -17.34 8.44 -26.83
CA ARG A 50 -18.78 8.45 -27.06
C ARG A 50 -19.31 9.84 -26.68
N ARG A 51 -19.64 10.66 -27.67
CA ARG A 51 -20.29 11.96 -27.41
C ARG A 51 -21.67 11.73 -26.79
N PRO A 52 -21.93 12.26 -25.58
CA PRO A 52 -23.23 12.10 -24.92
C PRO A 52 -24.34 12.81 -25.72
N SER A 53 -25.54 12.26 -25.67
CA SER A 53 -26.73 12.83 -26.31
C SER A 53 -27.20 14.11 -25.61
N ALA A 54 -27.92 14.98 -26.32
CA ALA A 54 -28.44 16.23 -25.75
C ALA A 54 -29.36 16.02 -24.53
N SER A 55 -30.06 14.88 -24.45
CA SER A 55 -30.88 14.48 -23.29
C SER A 55 -30.04 14.03 -22.10
N GLU A 56 -28.91 13.34 -22.32
CA GLU A 56 -27.98 12.96 -21.26
C GLU A 56 -27.25 14.19 -20.70
N ILE A 57 -26.89 15.14 -21.57
CA ILE A 57 -26.32 16.43 -21.17
C ILE A 57 -27.33 17.26 -20.36
N ALA A 58 -28.61 17.26 -20.74
CA ALA A 58 -29.65 17.97 -20.01
C ALA A 58 -29.97 17.32 -18.65
N ALA A 59 -29.97 15.99 -18.56
CA ALA A 59 -30.15 15.26 -17.30
C ALA A 59 -28.94 15.41 -16.36
N ALA A 60 -27.71 15.40 -16.90
CA ALA A 60 -26.49 15.67 -16.14
C ALA A 60 -26.48 17.11 -15.60
N LYS A 61 -26.94 18.10 -16.38
CA LYS A 61 -27.09 19.50 -15.93
C LYS A 61 -28.10 19.68 -14.80
N ALA A 62 -29.13 18.85 -14.72
CA ALA A 62 -30.18 18.96 -13.69
C ALA A 62 -29.74 18.40 -12.31
N ASN A 63 -28.68 17.59 -12.27
CA ASN A 63 -28.15 16.95 -11.06
C ASN A 63 -26.64 17.19 -10.88
N ASP A 64 -26.07 18.18 -11.58
CA ASP A 64 -24.64 18.51 -11.52
C ASP A 64 -24.29 19.05 -10.13
N PRO A 65 -23.40 18.39 -9.36
CA PRO A 65 -22.97 18.90 -8.08
C PRO A 65 -22.40 20.32 -8.11
N LEU A 66 -21.81 20.73 -9.24
CA LEU A 66 -21.32 22.10 -9.43
C LEU A 66 -22.44 23.14 -9.31
N GLY A 67 -23.68 22.77 -9.65
CA GLY A 67 -24.83 23.65 -9.52
C GLY A 67 -25.12 24.07 -8.07
N SER A 68 -24.73 23.25 -7.08
CA SER A 68 -24.88 23.59 -5.66
C SER A 68 -24.00 24.77 -5.21
N VAL A 69 -22.97 25.09 -5.99
CA VAL A 69 -22.13 26.27 -5.83
C VAL A 69 -22.30 27.24 -7.00
N GLY A 70 -23.39 27.15 -7.76
CA GLY A 70 -23.66 28.09 -8.86
C GLY A 70 -22.70 28.00 -10.06
N LEU A 71 -21.95 26.91 -10.18
CA LEU A 71 -21.00 26.67 -11.28
C LEU A 71 -21.52 25.59 -12.23
N ALA A 72 -20.94 25.52 -13.43
CA ALA A 72 -21.30 24.52 -14.44
C ALA A 72 -20.07 23.98 -15.15
N VAL A 73 -20.18 22.76 -15.68
CA VAL A 73 -19.19 22.19 -16.60
C VAL A 73 -18.91 23.16 -17.76
N GLY A 74 -17.63 23.37 -18.06
CA GLY A 74 -17.13 24.27 -19.09
C GLY A 74 -16.88 25.71 -18.62
N ALA A 75 -17.32 26.09 -17.41
CA ALA A 75 -17.04 27.40 -16.84
C ALA A 75 -15.53 27.63 -16.67
N LEU A 76 -15.10 28.87 -16.87
CA LEU A 76 -13.70 29.28 -16.77
C LEU A 76 -13.47 30.05 -15.47
N VAL A 77 -12.91 29.36 -14.49
CA VAL A 77 -12.64 29.89 -13.15
C VAL A 77 -11.33 30.68 -13.18
N ASP A 78 -11.38 31.90 -12.63
CA ASP A 78 -10.27 32.87 -12.62
C ASP A 78 -9.55 33.02 -13.97
N ARG A 79 -10.33 32.97 -15.07
CA ARG A 79 -9.83 33.09 -16.46
C ARG A 79 -8.69 32.11 -16.80
N THR A 80 -8.59 30.99 -16.08
CA THR A 80 -7.45 30.08 -16.17
C THR A 80 -7.89 28.62 -16.16
N TYR A 81 -8.83 28.24 -15.28
CA TYR A 81 -9.17 26.85 -15.07
C TYR A 81 -10.53 26.51 -15.68
N ARG A 82 -10.54 25.65 -16.70
CA ARG A 82 -11.78 25.19 -17.33
C ARG A 82 -12.32 23.97 -16.59
N LEU A 83 -13.52 24.08 -16.02
CA LEU A 83 -14.18 22.99 -15.31
C LEU A 83 -14.63 21.88 -16.28
N GLU A 84 -14.40 20.63 -15.89
CA GLU A 84 -14.76 19.45 -16.71
C GLU A 84 -15.89 18.65 -16.11
N ARG A 85 -15.79 18.31 -14.82
CA ARG A 85 -16.81 17.52 -14.10
C ARG A 85 -16.59 17.61 -12.60
N ALA A 86 -17.64 17.35 -11.82
CA ALA A 86 -17.48 17.11 -10.39
C ALA A 86 -16.71 15.78 -10.14
N LEU A 87 -15.82 15.80 -9.16
CA LEU A 87 -15.13 14.63 -8.61
C LEU A 87 -15.84 14.11 -7.35
N GLY A 88 -16.42 14.99 -6.55
CA GLY A 88 -17.14 14.63 -5.33
C GLY A 88 -17.77 15.82 -4.61
N VAL A 89 -18.65 15.51 -3.67
CA VAL A 89 -19.30 16.49 -2.79
C VAL A 89 -19.00 16.13 -1.35
N GLY A 90 -18.45 17.08 -0.60
CA GLY A 90 -18.23 16.95 0.83
C GLY A 90 -19.17 17.84 1.64
N GLY A 91 -19.07 17.75 2.97
CA GLY A 91 -19.79 18.64 3.88
C GLY A 91 -19.49 20.12 3.57
N MET A 92 -18.21 20.43 3.31
CA MET A 92 -17.71 21.80 3.16
C MET A 92 -17.79 22.37 1.74
N GLY A 93 -18.02 21.54 0.72
CA GLY A 93 -17.75 21.97 -0.65
C GLY A 93 -17.95 20.94 -1.74
N VAL A 94 -17.63 21.34 -2.96
CA VAL A 94 -17.62 20.51 -4.17
C VAL A 94 -16.21 20.46 -4.71
N VAL A 95 -15.71 19.27 -5.02
CA VAL A 95 -14.42 19.09 -5.69
C VAL A 95 -14.68 18.80 -7.17
N ALA A 96 -13.95 19.48 -8.05
CA ALA A 96 -14.12 19.40 -9.49
C ALA A 96 -12.79 19.11 -10.19
N LEU A 97 -12.84 18.37 -11.29
CA LEU A 97 -11.74 18.26 -12.24
C LEU A 97 -11.76 19.49 -13.15
N ALA A 98 -10.59 20.08 -13.37
CA ALA A 98 -10.42 21.16 -14.31
C ALA A 98 -9.12 21.01 -15.11
N THR A 99 -9.07 21.66 -16.27
CA THR A 99 -7.84 21.88 -17.02
C THR A 99 -7.32 23.29 -16.73
N ASP A 100 -6.08 23.39 -16.27
CA ASP A 100 -5.32 24.64 -16.25
C ASP A 100 -4.88 24.96 -17.68
N GLU A 101 -5.57 25.92 -18.33
CA GLU A 101 -5.33 26.24 -19.75
C GLU A 101 -3.99 26.94 -20.00
N ARG A 102 -3.35 27.47 -18.96
CA ARG A 102 -2.05 28.14 -19.10
C ARG A 102 -0.90 27.16 -19.08
N LEU A 103 -1.00 26.14 -18.23
CA LEU A 103 0.04 25.13 -18.03
C LEU A 103 -0.26 23.81 -18.73
N ASP A 104 -1.41 23.68 -19.38
CA ASP A 104 -1.89 22.48 -20.09
C ASP A 104 -1.82 21.22 -19.22
N ARG A 105 -2.40 21.30 -18.02
CA ARG A 105 -2.42 20.20 -17.04
C ARG A 105 -3.78 20.05 -16.36
N LYS A 106 -4.08 18.83 -15.91
CA LYS A 106 -5.23 18.57 -15.06
C LYS A 106 -4.96 19.02 -13.63
N VAL A 107 -5.97 19.63 -13.01
CA VAL A 107 -5.97 20.06 -11.60
C VAL A 107 -7.31 19.71 -10.96
N ALA A 108 -7.31 19.51 -9.65
CA ALA A 108 -8.54 19.44 -8.89
C ALA A 108 -8.83 20.81 -8.27
N ILE A 109 -10.10 21.22 -8.23
CA ILE A 109 -10.52 22.48 -7.62
C ILE A 109 -11.60 22.21 -6.58
N LYS A 110 -11.32 22.59 -5.33
CA LYS A 110 -12.28 22.48 -4.22
C LYS A 110 -12.96 23.82 -4.00
N PHE A 111 -14.24 23.91 -4.29
CA PHE A 111 -15.09 25.07 -4.03
C PHE A 111 -15.74 24.95 -2.66
N ILE A 112 -15.70 26.01 -1.87
CA ILE A 112 -16.35 26.06 -0.55
C ILE A 112 -17.77 26.56 -0.71
N LYS A 113 -18.74 25.92 -0.03
CA LYS A 113 -20.14 26.34 -0.09
C LYS A 113 -20.29 27.78 0.45
N PRO A 114 -21.04 28.66 -0.24
CA PRO A 114 -21.24 30.05 0.18
C PRO A 114 -21.76 30.20 1.62
N ASP A 115 -22.65 29.30 2.06
CA ASP A 115 -23.27 29.33 3.39
C ASP A 115 -22.25 29.19 4.53
N LEU A 116 -21.14 28.48 4.29
CA LEU A 116 -20.05 28.34 5.26
C LEU A 116 -19.14 29.57 5.28
N PHE A 117 -19.10 30.33 4.19
CA PHE A 117 -18.21 31.49 4.02
C PHE A 117 -18.85 32.83 4.42
N ALA A 118 -20.10 32.80 4.87
CA ALA A 118 -20.79 33.93 5.50
C ALA A 118 -20.18 34.32 6.86
N PHE A 119 -19.48 33.40 7.51
CA PHE A 119 -18.83 33.62 8.81
C PHE A 119 -17.39 34.14 8.63
N PRO A 120 -17.02 35.32 9.16
CA PRO A 120 -15.68 35.90 9.03
C PRO A 120 -14.54 34.98 9.52
N GLU A 121 -14.83 34.16 10.52
CA GLU A 121 -13.92 33.16 11.07
C GLU A 121 -13.54 32.16 9.97
N MET A 122 -14.53 31.59 9.27
CA MET A 122 -14.33 30.60 8.21
C MET A 122 -13.45 31.11 7.08
N ARG A 123 -13.51 32.41 6.75
CA ARG A 123 -12.62 33.04 5.78
C ARG A 123 -11.17 33.04 6.24
N THR A 124 -10.94 33.42 7.49
CA THR A 124 -9.60 33.46 8.09
C THR A 124 -8.97 32.07 8.09
N PHE A 125 -9.74 31.04 8.44
CA PHE A 125 -9.24 29.66 8.50
C PHE A 125 -9.02 29.02 7.14
N PHE A 126 -9.89 29.30 6.17
CA PHE A 126 -9.65 28.93 4.77
C PHE A 126 -8.28 29.44 4.31
N HIS A 127 -7.95 30.70 4.60
CA HIS A 127 -6.63 31.24 4.28
C HIS A 127 -5.49 30.61 5.10
N MET A 128 -5.72 30.25 6.36
CA MET A 128 -4.71 29.58 7.18
C MET A 128 -4.40 28.16 6.67
N GLU A 129 -5.42 27.39 6.34
CA GLU A 129 -5.29 26.04 5.77
C GLU A 129 -4.56 26.09 4.43
N ALA A 130 -4.95 27.01 3.52
CA ALA A 130 -4.27 27.24 2.25
C ALA A 130 -2.76 27.39 2.44
N ARG A 131 -2.40 28.25 3.40
CA ARG A 131 -1.01 28.59 3.70
C ARG A 131 -0.27 27.47 4.40
N ALA A 132 -0.96 26.64 5.18
CA ALA A 132 -0.38 25.48 5.83
C ALA A 132 -0.05 24.40 4.78
N MET A 133 -1.01 24.05 3.92
CA MET A 133 -0.82 23.12 2.81
C MET A 133 0.31 23.56 1.88
N ALA A 134 0.33 24.84 1.50
CA ALA A 134 1.33 25.37 0.58
C ALA A 134 2.77 25.38 1.13
N ARG A 135 2.96 25.16 2.45
CA ARG A 135 4.30 25.05 3.07
C ARG A 135 4.88 23.64 2.99
N VAL A 136 4.06 22.63 2.75
CA VAL A 136 4.49 21.24 2.74
C VAL A 136 4.76 20.83 1.29
N SER A 137 6.00 20.43 1.03
CA SER A 137 6.42 19.93 -0.29
C SER A 137 6.95 18.51 -0.11
N ASP A 138 6.07 17.52 -0.24
CA ASP A 138 6.39 16.11 -0.08
C ASP A 138 5.56 15.27 -1.07
N ARG A 139 6.11 14.14 -1.54
CA ARG A 139 5.43 13.26 -2.49
C ARG A 139 4.15 12.65 -1.91
N ASN A 140 4.10 12.46 -0.59
CA ASN A 140 2.99 11.87 0.15
C ASN A 140 2.02 12.92 0.69
N VAL A 141 2.12 14.18 0.27
CA VAL A 141 1.18 15.25 0.61
C VAL A 141 0.63 15.87 -0.66
N LEU A 142 -0.69 16.04 -0.71
CA LEU A 142 -1.38 16.60 -1.86
C LEU A 142 -0.95 18.07 -2.05
N SER A 143 -0.41 18.40 -3.21
CA SER A 143 0.09 19.74 -3.46
C SER A 143 -1.05 20.74 -3.69
N VAL A 144 -1.00 21.90 -3.03
CA VAL A 144 -1.87 23.06 -3.31
C VAL A 144 -1.11 24.06 -4.16
N PHE A 145 -1.65 24.36 -5.35
CA PHE A 145 -1.02 25.27 -6.31
C PHE A 145 -1.46 26.71 -6.15
N ALA A 146 -2.73 26.93 -5.83
CA ALA A 146 -3.30 28.26 -5.69
C ALA A 146 -4.55 28.22 -4.81
N PHE A 147 -4.95 29.39 -4.32
CA PHE A 147 -6.26 29.62 -3.74
C PHE A 147 -6.77 30.98 -4.20
N GLY A 148 -8.08 31.15 -4.23
CA GLY A 148 -8.68 32.40 -4.69
C GLY A 148 -10.17 32.46 -4.42
N GLU A 149 -10.79 33.47 -5.02
CA GLU A 149 -12.23 33.67 -4.99
C GLU A 149 -12.71 33.93 -6.43
N HIS A 150 -13.76 33.23 -6.86
CA HIS A 150 -14.37 33.41 -8.17
C HIS A 150 -15.86 33.66 -7.98
N GLU A 151 -16.34 34.83 -8.40
CA GLU A 151 -17.75 35.23 -8.26
C GLU A 151 -18.29 35.13 -6.82
N GLY A 152 -17.44 35.46 -5.82
CA GLY A 152 -17.80 35.35 -4.40
C GLY A 152 -17.53 33.98 -3.78
N ILE A 153 -17.08 33.01 -4.57
CA ILE A 153 -16.92 31.60 -4.16
C ILE A 153 -15.44 31.28 -3.95
N PRO A 154 -15.03 30.93 -2.73
CA PRO A 154 -13.65 30.55 -2.44
C PRO A 154 -13.31 29.19 -3.03
N TYR A 155 -12.08 29.07 -3.51
CA TYR A 155 -11.60 27.81 -4.05
C TYR A 155 -10.12 27.56 -3.80
N PHE A 156 -9.75 26.28 -3.77
CA PHE A 156 -8.37 25.80 -3.82
C PHE A 156 -8.11 25.09 -5.13
N VAL A 157 -6.96 25.34 -5.74
CA VAL A 157 -6.43 24.57 -6.86
C VAL A 157 -5.37 23.64 -6.32
N MET A 158 -5.54 22.36 -6.54
CA MET A 158 -4.67 21.31 -6.02
C MET A 158 -4.31 20.31 -7.11
N GLU A 159 -3.32 19.48 -6.80
CA GLU A 159 -2.95 18.32 -7.60
C GLU A 159 -4.19 17.47 -7.90
N TYR A 160 -4.36 17.10 -9.17
CA TYR A 160 -5.31 16.06 -9.54
C TYR A 160 -4.63 14.70 -9.41
N VAL A 161 -5.10 13.89 -8.46
CA VAL A 161 -4.65 12.51 -8.31
C VAL A 161 -5.60 11.61 -9.10
N ASP A 162 -5.09 11.05 -10.20
CA ASP A 162 -5.87 10.13 -11.02
C ASP A 162 -5.89 8.73 -10.36
N GLY A 163 -6.94 8.50 -9.57
CA GLY A 163 -7.01 7.35 -8.71
C GLY A 163 -8.27 7.35 -7.85
N ARG A 164 -8.15 6.80 -6.64
CA ARG A 164 -9.27 6.65 -5.70
C ARG A 164 -8.81 6.97 -4.29
N THR A 165 -9.75 7.32 -3.44
CA THR A 165 -9.47 7.48 -2.00
C THR A 165 -9.36 6.11 -1.31
N ALA A 166 -8.72 6.04 -0.15
CA ALA A 166 -8.57 4.78 0.58
C ALA A 166 -9.92 4.20 1.05
N ASP A 167 -10.93 5.04 1.33
CA ASP A 167 -12.30 4.57 1.62
C ASP A 167 -12.96 3.93 0.39
N GLN A 168 -12.74 4.50 -0.80
CA GLN A 168 -13.22 3.90 -2.06
C GLN A 168 -12.49 2.59 -2.34
N TRP A 169 -11.17 2.56 -2.11
CA TRP A 169 -10.35 1.36 -2.24
C TRP A 169 -10.83 0.23 -1.32
N LEU A 170 -11.18 0.53 -0.06
CA LEU A 170 -11.76 -0.43 0.89
C LEU A 170 -13.10 -0.99 0.39
N ARG A 171 -13.98 -0.15 -0.14
CA ARG A 171 -15.33 -0.55 -0.61
C ARG A 171 -15.35 -1.45 -1.84
N LEU A 172 -14.27 -1.51 -2.62
CA LEU A 172 -14.21 -2.35 -3.82
C LEU A 172 -14.04 -3.84 -3.50
N ARG A 173 -13.80 -4.17 -2.24
CA ARG A 173 -13.59 -5.55 -1.80
C ARG A 173 -14.92 -6.29 -1.63
N SER A 174 -14.89 -7.60 -1.86
CA SER A 174 -16.06 -8.43 -1.60
C SER A 174 -16.39 -8.43 -0.11
N PRO A 175 -17.67 -8.35 0.28
CA PRO A 175 -18.07 -8.46 1.68
C PRO A 175 -17.46 -9.71 2.34
N GLY A 176 -16.90 -9.56 3.53
CA GLY A 176 -16.26 -10.66 4.27
C GLY A 176 -14.83 -11.00 3.84
N THR A 177 -14.21 -10.20 2.97
CA THR A 177 -12.77 -10.31 2.64
C THR A 177 -11.98 -9.20 3.33
N PHE A 178 -10.77 -9.53 3.77
CA PHE A 178 -9.86 -8.56 4.38
C PHE A 178 -8.98 -7.89 3.33
N PRO A 179 -8.50 -6.67 3.60
CA PRO A 179 -7.50 -6.08 2.76
C PRO A 179 -6.22 -6.89 2.67
N ASP A 180 -5.56 -6.90 1.52
CA ASP A 180 -4.23 -7.51 1.43
C ASP A 180 -3.31 -6.80 2.44
N LEU A 181 -2.55 -7.60 3.20
CA LEU A 181 -1.79 -7.05 4.33
C LEU A 181 -0.66 -6.14 3.84
N ASP A 182 0.02 -6.53 2.76
CA ASP A 182 1.14 -5.78 2.19
C ASP A 182 0.63 -4.47 1.60
N GLU A 183 -0.48 -4.53 0.84
CA GLU A 183 -1.12 -3.32 0.31
C GLU A 183 -1.56 -2.36 1.42
N ALA A 184 -2.21 -2.87 2.47
CA ALA A 184 -2.68 -2.06 3.60
C ALA A 184 -1.52 -1.38 4.33
N VAL A 185 -0.43 -2.10 4.59
CA VAL A 185 0.75 -1.54 5.25
C VAL A 185 1.48 -0.56 4.33
N GLN A 186 1.56 -0.81 3.03
CA GLN A 186 2.14 0.14 2.08
C GLN A 186 1.33 1.46 2.01
N ILE A 187 0.00 1.40 2.14
CA ILE A 187 -0.83 2.61 2.26
C ILE A 187 -0.51 3.34 3.56
N LEU A 188 -0.44 2.62 4.68
CA LEU A 188 -0.18 3.18 6.00
C LEU A 188 1.21 3.81 6.12
N GLU A 189 2.23 3.15 5.58
CA GLU A 189 3.59 3.67 5.55
C GLU A 189 3.64 5.04 4.86
N GLN A 190 3.06 5.12 3.67
CA GLN A 190 3.01 6.36 2.90
C GLN A 190 2.15 7.43 3.55
N ALA A 191 1.02 7.07 4.19
CA ALA A 191 0.22 8.00 4.97
C ALA A 191 1.01 8.56 6.16
N CYS A 192 1.76 7.72 6.88
CA CYS A 192 2.65 8.16 7.95
C CYS A 192 3.72 9.11 7.42
N LEU A 193 4.37 8.81 6.29
CA LEU A 193 5.36 9.71 5.68
C LEU A 193 4.76 11.09 5.35
N GLY A 194 3.55 11.14 4.77
CA GLY A 194 2.87 12.40 4.49
C GLY A 194 2.53 13.19 5.75
N VAL A 195 2.05 12.53 6.81
CA VAL A 195 1.75 13.20 8.09
C VAL A 195 3.03 13.65 8.81
N GLU A 196 4.11 12.88 8.75
CA GLU A 196 5.44 13.29 9.23
C GLU A 196 5.89 14.58 8.55
N ALA A 197 5.72 14.70 7.22
CA ALA A 197 6.05 15.91 6.48
C ALA A 197 5.20 17.13 6.89
N ILE A 198 3.91 16.92 7.18
CA ILE A 198 3.02 17.98 7.72
C ILE A 198 3.47 18.41 9.12
N HIS A 199 3.82 17.46 9.99
CA HIS A 199 4.28 17.74 11.36
C HIS A 199 5.61 18.49 11.36
N ALA A 200 6.49 18.23 10.38
CA ALA A 200 7.75 18.93 10.21
C ALA A 200 7.58 20.44 9.98
N THR A 201 6.42 20.89 9.48
CA THR A 201 6.08 22.33 9.35
C THR A 201 5.32 22.87 10.56
N SER A 202 5.39 22.19 11.72
CA SER A 202 4.66 22.53 12.96
C SER A 202 3.14 22.62 12.77
N THR A 203 2.62 21.86 11.81
CA THR A 203 1.19 21.79 11.49
C THR A 203 0.65 20.42 11.90
N VAL A 204 -0.59 20.37 12.36
CA VAL A 204 -1.30 19.13 12.70
C VAL A 204 -2.49 19.01 11.76
N HIS A 205 -2.76 17.83 11.24
CA HIS A 205 -3.78 17.59 10.24
C HIS A 205 -5.21 17.65 10.79
N ARG A 206 -5.49 17.04 11.96
CA ARG A 206 -6.74 17.14 12.74
C ARG A 206 -8.02 16.53 12.13
N ASP A 207 -7.99 16.02 10.91
CA ASP A 207 -9.12 15.38 10.22
C ASP A 207 -8.64 14.22 9.33
N LEU A 208 -7.74 13.39 9.87
CA LEU A 208 -7.27 12.21 9.14
C LEU A 208 -8.39 11.16 9.09
N LYS A 209 -8.66 10.68 7.88
CA LYS A 209 -9.63 9.62 7.57
C LYS A 209 -9.31 8.99 6.22
N PRO A 210 -9.82 7.79 5.89
CA PRO A 210 -9.47 7.13 4.63
C PRO A 210 -9.90 7.92 3.37
N SER A 211 -10.92 8.78 3.45
CA SER A 211 -11.30 9.67 2.34
C SER A 211 -10.33 10.81 2.06
N ASN A 212 -9.42 11.08 2.99
CA ASN A 212 -8.35 12.08 2.85
C ASN A 212 -7.01 11.45 2.40
N LEU A 213 -6.98 10.14 2.15
CA LEU A 213 -5.82 9.43 1.60
C LEU A 213 -6.11 9.08 0.14
N LEU A 214 -5.46 9.75 -0.81
CA LEU A 214 -5.63 9.51 -2.25
C LEU A 214 -4.59 8.52 -2.74
N ILE A 215 -5.01 7.49 -3.47
CA ILE A 215 -4.18 6.42 -4.02
C ILE A 215 -4.23 6.49 -5.54
N ASP A 216 -3.09 6.74 -6.19
CA ASP A 216 -3.01 6.80 -7.65
C ASP A 216 -2.74 5.43 -8.33
N ALA A 217 -2.75 5.42 -9.66
CA ALA A 217 -2.50 4.21 -10.45
C ALA A 217 -1.10 3.58 -10.24
N SER A 218 -0.13 4.34 -9.74
CA SER A 218 1.21 3.85 -9.36
C SER A 218 1.28 3.42 -7.89
N PHE A 219 0.13 3.36 -7.20
CA PHE A 219 0.00 3.04 -5.79
C PHE A 219 0.73 4.03 -4.85
N ARG A 220 0.95 5.26 -5.32
CA ARG A 220 1.38 6.36 -4.44
C ARG A 220 0.20 6.81 -3.60
N VAL A 221 0.42 7.02 -2.31
CA VAL A 221 -0.55 7.63 -1.40
C VAL A 221 -0.19 9.08 -1.14
N ALA A 222 -1.16 9.98 -1.30
CA ALA A 222 -1.05 11.38 -0.94
C ALA A 222 -2.10 11.75 0.11
N VAL A 223 -1.65 12.37 1.20
CA VAL A 223 -2.49 12.92 2.27
C VAL A 223 -3.03 14.28 1.83
N GLY A 224 -4.36 14.46 1.81
CA GLY A 224 -5.01 15.71 1.43
C GLY A 224 -5.94 16.25 2.51
N ASP A 225 -6.47 17.46 2.29
CA ASP A 225 -7.50 18.11 3.13
C ASP A 225 -7.13 18.29 4.62
N LEU A 226 -6.24 19.26 4.93
CA LEU A 226 -5.96 19.64 6.33
C LEU A 226 -7.25 20.15 7.01
N GLY A 227 -7.62 19.59 8.15
CA GLY A 227 -8.95 19.76 8.75
C GLY A 227 -9.34 21.21 9.09
N VAL A 228 -10.05 21.88 8.18
CA VAL A 228 -10.76 23.17 8.43
C VAL A 228 -11.98 22.99 9.33
N ALA A 229 -12.49 21.76 9.41
CA ALA A 229 -13.76 21.41 10.04
C ALA A 229 -13.88 21.85 11.51
N ARG A 230 -12.80 21.79 12.28
CA ARG A 230 -12.84 21.95 13.75
C ARG A 230 -13.00 23.38 14.28
N VAL A 231 -12.95 24.40 13.42
CA VAL A 231 -13.19 25.77 13.88
C VAL A 231 -14.67 26.01 14.15
N LEU A 232 -15.55 25.29 13.46
CA LEU A 232 -16.99 25.38 13.67
C LEU A 232 -17.37 25.01 15.12
N ASP A 233 -16.61 24.10 15.77
CA ASP A 233 -16.79 23.71 17.18
C ASP A 233 -16.51 24.84 18.19
N SER A 234 -15.56 25.72 17.93
CA SER A 234 -15.16 26.75 18.91
C SER A 234 -15.94 28.06 18.79
N ALA A 235 -16.51 28.33 17.61
CA ALA A 235 -17.31 29.53 17.37
C ALA A 235 -18.82 29.34 17.62
N HIS A 236 -19.33 28.10 17.59
CA HIS A 236 -20.75 27.82 17.76
C HIS A 236 -21.00 26.87 18.93
N SER A 237 -21.51 27.43 20.03
CA SER A 237 -22.16 26.66 21.10
C SER A 237 -23.41 25.96 20.55
N GLY A 238 -23.25 24.79 19.91
CA GLY A 238 -24.39 23.97 19.49
C GLY A 238 -24.07 22.89 18.46
N ASN A 239 -24.01 21.64 18.94
CA ASN A 239 -24.47 20.38 18.32
C ASN A 239 -24.17 20.04 16.83
N PHE A 240 -23.33 20.78 16.12
CA PHE A 240 -22.89 20.38 14.78
C PHE A 240 -21.56 19.65 14.86
N ILE A 241 -21.61 18.32 14.86
CA ILE A 241 -20.43 17.47 14.71
C ILE A 241 -19.92 17.66 13.28
N VAL A 242 -18.79 18.35 13.11
CA VAL A 242 -18.12 18.49 11.80
C VAL A 242 -16.83 17.67 11.83
N GLY A 243 -16.90 16.48 11.24
CA GLY A 243 -15.81 15.50 11.19
C GLY A 243 -16.39 14.09 11.07
N SER A 244 -15.58 13.12 10.64
CA SER A 244 -16.00 11.71 10.70
C SER A 244 -15.77 11.20 12.13
N ALA A 245 -16.86 11.05 12.90
CA ALA A 245 -16.81 10.60 14.30
C ALA A 245 -15.97 9.33 14.50
N SER A 246 -15.90 8.45 13.49
CA SER A 246 -15.17 7.18 13.47
C SER A 246 -13.64 7.26 13.61
N TYR A 247 -13.04 8.44 13.48
CA TYR A 247 -11.58 8.62 13.57
C TYR A 247 -11.18 9.72 14.56
N MET A 248 -12.15 10.26 15.31
CA MET A 248 -11.93 11.40 16.21
C MET A 248 -11.22 10.95 17.48
N ALA A 249 -10.16 11.68 17.87
CA ALA A 249 -9.46 11.42 19.12
C ALA A 249 -10.34 11.77 20.35
N PRO A 250 -10.21 11.07 21.49
CA PRO A 250 -11.05 11.26 22.67
C PRO A 250 -11.06 12.70 23.20
N GLU A 251 -9.88 13.32 23.31
CA GLU A 251 -9.69 14.72 23.72
C GLU A 251 -10.42 15.71 22.80
N ALA A 252 -10.56 15.38 21.51
CA ALA A 252 -11.22 16.22 20.54
C ALA A 252 -12.74 16.10 20.69
N ALA A 253 -13.23 14.89 20.96
CA ALA A 253 -14.63 14.64 21.28
C ALA A 253 -15.08 15.30 22.59
N LEU A 254 -14.16 15.43 23.56
CA LEU A 254 -14.41 16.10 24.84
C LEU A 254 -14.24 17.63 24.79
N GLY A 255 -13.74 18.17 23.66
CA GLY A 255 -13.45 19.60 23.54
C GLY A 255 -12.30 20.06 24.44
N GLU A 256 -11.38 19.18 24.79
CA GLU A 256 -10.26 19.50 25.68
C GLU A 256 -9.18 20.30 24.93
N ASP A 257 -8.77 21.41 25.56
CA ASP A 257 -7.62 22.19 25.15
C ASP A 257 -6.35 21.46 25.57
N GLU A 258 -5.66 20.88 24.60
CA GLU A 258 -4.39 20.20 24.83
C GLU A 258 -3.21 21.15 24.74
N ALA A 259 -2.16 20.83 25.49
CA ALA A 259 -0.86 21.46 25.31
C ALA A 259 -0.43 21.33 23.84
N PRO A 260 0.14 22.39 23.22
CA PRO A 260 0.56 22.35 21.82
C PRO A 260 1.49 21.17 21.47
N GLU A 261 2.29 20.73 22.45
CA GLU A 261 3.23 19.61 22.35
C GLU A 261 2.54 18.25 22.14
N LEU A 262 1.27 18.13 22.54
CA LEU A 262 0.47 16.91 22.41
C LEU A 262 -0.44 16.94 21.18
N ALA A 263 -0.56 18.08 20.50
CA ALA A 263 -1.52 18.24 19.41
C ALA A 263 -1.30 17.24 18.25
N SER A 264 -0.05 16.87 17.95
CA SER A 264 0.29 15.86 16.93
C SER A 264 -0.22 14.46 17.27
N ARG A 265 -0.47 14.17 18.55
CA ARG A 265 -0.94 12.87 19.02
C ARG A 265 -2.39 12.57 18.64
N ARG A 266 -3.16 13.60 18.25
CA ARG A 266 -4.49 13.45 17.62
C ARG A 266 -4.38 12.75 16.27
N ASP A 267 -3.39 13.13 15.47
CA ASP A 267 -3.16 12.50 14.16
C ASP A 267 -2.67 11.06 14.32
N ILE A 268 -1.86 10.78 15.35
CA ILE A 268 -1.44 9.40 15.70
C ILE A 268 -2.64 8.53 16.04
N TYR A 269 -3.60 9.04 16.82
CA TYR A 269 -4.84 8.34 17.13
C TYR A 269 -5.64 8.03 15.87
N ALA A 270 -5.86 9.04 15.03
CA ALA A 270 -6.60 8.88 13.78
C ALA A 270 -5.92 7.90 12.82
N LEU A 271 -4.57 7.94 12.70
CA LEU A 271 -3.79 6.94 11.95
C LEU A 271 -3.97 5.54 12.54
N GLY A 272 -4.03 5.40 13.86
CA GLY A 272 -4.37 4.13 14.53
C GLY A 272 -5.75 3.61 14.11
N CYS A 273 -6.77 4.48 14.06
CA CYS A 273 -8.10 4.11 13.59
C CYS A 273 -8.12 3.73 12.10
N ILE A 274 -7.42 4.49 11.25
CA ILE A 274 -7.28 4.19 9.81
C ILE A 274 -6.57 2.85 9.62
N ALA A 275 -5.48 2.61 10.37
CA ALA A 275 -4.75 1.35 10.31
C ALA A 275 -5.61 0.17 10.76
N TYR A 276 -6.41 0.35 11.81
CA TYR A 276 -7.37 -0.65 12.24
C TYR A 276 -8.35 -1.01 11.11
N GLU A 277 -8.90 -0.01 10.43
CA GLU A 277 -9.85 -0.23 9.33
C GLU A 277 -9.19 -0.82 8.09
N LEU A 278 -8.00 -0.37 7.71
CA LEU A 278 -7.24 -0.95 6.61
C LEU A 278 -6.84 -2.41 6.88
N LEU A 279 -6.67 -2.79 8.15
CA LEU A 279 -6.30 -4.16 8.50
C LEU A 279 -7.51 -5.07 8.69
N THR A 280 -8.63 -4.57 9.22
CA THR A 280 -9.81 -5.39 9.58
C THR A 280 -10.99 -5.23 8.63
N GLY A 281 -10.97 -4.23 7.75
CA GLY A 281 -12.06 -3.86 6.85
C GLY A 281 -13.19 -3.05 7.50
N ARG A 282 -13.08 -2.70 8.79
CA ARG A 282 -14.08 -1.89 9.52
C ARG A 282 -13.42 -0.95 10.52
N PRO A 283 -13.99 0.24 10.82
CA PRO A 283 -13.44 1.12 11.85
C PRO A 283 -13.46 0.46 13.24
N PRO A 284 -12.63 0.93 14.19
CA PRO A 284 -12.56 0.37 15.55
C PRO A 284 -13.89 0.49 16.31
N PHE A 285 -14.66 1.53 16.01
CA PHE A 285 -15.95 1.82 16.63
C PHE A 285 -17.01 2.09 15.58
N SER A 286 -18.22 1.61 15.85
CA SER A 286 -19.38 1.80 14.98
C SER A 286 -20.64 1.85 15.85
N GLY A 287 -21.61 2.66 15.43
CA GLY A 287 -22.81 2.94 16.19
C GLY A 287 -23.93 3.48 15.33
N GLN A 288 -25.14 3.54 15.89
CA GLN A 288 -26.32 4.05 15.20
C GLN A 288 -26.35 5.58 15.09
N SER A 289 -25.48 6.28 15.82
CA SER A 289 -25.34 7.73 15.78
C SER A 289 -23.90 8.16 16.05
N ASP A 290 -23.52 9.34 15.55
CA ASP A 290 -22.18 9.91 15.77
C ASP A 290 -21.86 10.06 17.25
N MET A 291 -22.84 10.50 18.07
CA MET A 291 -22.68 10.59 19.52
C MET A 291 -22.39 9.24 20.18
N ASN A 292 -22.96 8.15 19.66
CA ASN A 292 -22.65 6.81 20.15
C ASN A 292 -21.19 6.46 19.84
N VAL A 293 -20.73 6.70 18.60
CA VAL A 293 -19.34 6.45 18.18
C VAL A 293 -18.35 7.29 18.99
N LEU A 294 -18.62 8.59 19.19
CA LEU A 294 -17.79 9.46 20.04
C LEU A 294 -17.70 8.96 21.48
N SER A 295 -18.82 8.49 22.05
CA SER A 295 -18.83 7.90 23.39
C SER A 295 -17.95 6.64 23.46
N GLN A 296 -17.94 5.81 22.40
CA GLN A 296 -17.05 4.64 22.32
C GLN A 296 -15.58 5.06 22.24
N HIS A 297 -15.24 6.08 21.45
CA HIS A 297 -13.89 6.64 21.42
C HIS A 297 -13.42 7.09 22.80
N VAL A 298 -14.29 7.70 23.62
CA VAL A 298 -13.95 8.16 24.97
C VAL A 298 -13.88 7.01 25.99
N LEU A 299 -14.83 6.06 25.96
CA LEU A 299 -15.09 5.15 27.08
C LEU A 299 -14.72 3.69 26.84
N GLN A 300 -14.59 3.25 25.59
CA GLN A 300 -14.42 1.84 25.24
C GLN A 300 -13.06 1.57 24.63
N ASP A 301 -12.39 0.51 25.05
CA ASP A 301 -11.20 0.03 24.35
C ASP A 301 -11.63 -0.71 23.06
N PRO A 302 -10.91 -0.53 21.95
CA PRO A 302 -11.25 -1.20 20.70
C PRO A 302 -10.95 -2.70 20.80
N GLU A 303 -11.76 -3.52 20.14
CA GLU A 303 -11.54 -4.96 20.04
C GLU A 303 -10.19 -5.24 19.36
N PRO A 304 -9.33 -6.14 19.86
CA PRO A 304 -8.04 -6.41 19.22
C PRO A 304 -8.21 -6.86 17.76
N PRO A 305 -7.50 -6.25 16.80
CA PRO A 305 -7.68 -6.53 15.38
C PRO A 305 -7.36 -7.98 14.98
N SER A 306 -6.48 -8.66 15.71
CA SER A 306 -6.19 -10.10 15.53
C SER A 306 -7.39 -11.01 15.81
N GLN A 307 -8.33 -10.57 16.64
CA GLN A 307 -9.58 -11.30 16.91
C GLN A 307 -10.56 -11.21 15.74
N LEU A 308 -10.43 -10.15 14.93
CA LEU A 308 -11.32 -9.89 13.79
C LEU A 308 -10.79 -10.44 12.48
N ARG A 309 -9.47 -10.39 12.28
CA ARG A 309 -8.81 -10.87 11.06
C ARG A 309 -8.02 -12.15 11.35
N PRO A 310 -8.54 -13.32 10.95
CA PRO A 310 -7.77 -14.56 10.98
C PRO A 310 -6.43 -14.40 10.25
N GLY A 311 -5.33 -14.79 10.89
CA GLY A 311 -3.98 -14.73 10.33
C GLY A 311 -3.27 -13.38 10.49
N LEU A 312 -3.90 -12.36 11.08
CA LEU A 312 -3.17 -11.14 11.47
C LEU A 312 -2.29 -11.43 12.70
N PRO A 313 -0.97 -11.13 12.66
CA PRO A 313 -0.11 -11.29 13.83
C PRO A 313 -0.57 -10.44 15.02
N SER A 314 -0.52 -11.00 16.24
CA SER A 314 -0.94 -10.30 17.45
C SER A 314 -0.11 -9.05 17.77
N GLY A 315 1.11 -8.93 17.24
CA GLY A 315 1.93 -7.72 17.40
C GLY A 315 1.27 -6.47 16.84
N TYR A 316 0.38 -6.59 15.84
CA TYR A 316 -0.43 -5.47 15.38
C TYR A 316 -1.39 -4.96 16.46
N ASP A 317 -1.89 -5.82 17.35
CA ASP A 317 -2.77 -5.41 18.44
C ASP A 317 -2.06 -4.40 19.34
N ASP A 318 -0.84 -4.71 19.77
CA ASP A 318 -0.06 -3.83 20.65
C ASP A 318 0.22 -2.46 20.00
N VAL A 319 0.56 -2.47 18.71
CA VAL A 319 0.82 -1.24 17.94
C VAL A 319 -0.43 -0.37 17.84
N LEU A 320 -1.56 -0.98 17.45
CA LEU A 320 -2.82 -0.28 17.20
C LEU A 320 -3.47 0.21 18.51
N LEU A 321 -3.45 -0.62 19.56
CA LEU A 321 -3.96 -0.26 20.88
C LEU A 321 -3.13 0.86 21.52
N LYS A 322 -1.81 0.86 21.34
CA LYS A 322 -0.96 1.97 21.80
C LYS A 322 -1.26 3.25 21.03
N ALA A 323 -1.39 3.20 19.71
CA ALA A 323 -1.74 4.36 18.89
C ALA A 323 -3.10 4.96 19.30
N MET A 324 -4.07 4.10 19.63
CA MET A 324 -5.44 4.48 20.03
C MET A 324 -5.62 4.59 21.56
N ALA A 325 -4.54 4.71 22.33
CA ALA A 325 -4.65 4.89 23.78
C ALA A 325 -5.45 6.16 24.11
N LYS A 326 -6.33 6.10 25.12
CA LYS A 326 -7.21 7.23 25.47
C LYS A 326 -6.41 8.44 25.91
N ASP A 327 -5.48 8.22 26.83
CA ASP A 327 -4.50 9.22 27.26
C ASP A 327 -3.48 9.49 26.15
N PRO A 328 -3.39 10.72 25.60
CA PRO A 328 -2.42 11.09 24.57
C PRO A 328 -0.99 10.74 24.97
N LEU A 329 -0.60 10.87 26.25
CA LEU A 329 0.77 10.60 26.71
C LEU A 329 1.17 9.13 26.57
N LYS A 330 0.20 8.21 26.56
CA LYS A 330 0.42 6.77 26.38
C LYS A 330 0.58 6.35 24.91
N ARG A 331 0.28 7.24 23.98
CA ARG A 331 0.47 7.01 22.54
C ARG A 331 1.94 7.07 22.14
N TYR A 332 2.22 6.79 20.88
CA TYR A 332 3.52 7.08 20.29
C TYR A 332 3.85 8.57 20.40
N GLU A 333 5.14 8.87 20.56
CA GLU A 333 5.61 10.25 20.66
C GLU A 333 5.54 10.95 19.31
N THR A 334 5.92 10.24 18.25
CA THR A 334 5.89 10.74 16.87
C THR A 334 5.20 9.78 15.92
N VAL A 335 4.77 10.29 14.75
CA VAL A 335 4.24 9.46 13.67
C VAL A 335 5.31 8.51 13.12
N ALA A 336 6.58 8.93 13.11
CA ALA A 336 7.70 8.08 12.73
C ALA A 336 7.84 6.84 13.64
N ASP A 337 7.55 6.96 14.93
CA ASP A 337 7.58 5.83 15.86
C ASP A 337 6.43 4.85 15.60
N LEU A 338 5.23 5.36 15.31
CA LEU A 338 4.10 4.53 14.88
C LEU A 338 4.45 3.79 13.58
N ARG A 339 4.96 4.50 12.57
CA ARG A 339 5.38 3.92 11.29
C ARG A 339 6.41 2.81 11.49
N ARG A 340 7.46 3.07 12.28
CA ARG A 340 8.50 2.07 12.57
C ARG A 340 7.93 0.83 13.24
N ALA A 341 7.00 1.00 14.18
CA ALA A 341 6.36 -0.13 14.85
C ALA A 341 5.47 -0.96 13.89
N LEU A 342 4.68 -0.30 13.04
CA LEU A 342 3.87 -0.97 12.01
C LEU A 342 4.76 -1.77 11.03
N LEU A 343 5.86 -1.17 10.56
CA LEU A 343 6.78 -1.83 9.64
C LEU A 343 7.56 -2.97 10.30
N ALA A 344 7.96 -2.83 11.56
CA ALA A 344 8.61 -3.89 12.30
C ALA A 344 7.70 -5.13 12.39
N GLU A 345 6.44 -4.95 12.80
CA GLU A 345 5.48 -6.04 12.87
C GLU A 345 5.14 -6.62 11.50
N HIS A 346 4.94 -5.75 10.50
CA HIS A 346 4.65 -6.18 9.15
C HIS A 346 5.79 -6.95 8.49
N SER A 347 7.03 -6.56 8.77
CA SER A 347 8.22 -7.28 8.33
C SER A 347 8.32 -8.68 8.96
N GLY A 348 7.42 -9.05 9.89
CA GLY A 348 7.37 -10.34 10.55
C GLY A 348 8.65 -10.70 11.31
N ALA A 349 9.57 -9.74 11.43
CA ALA A 349 10.91 -9.94 11.90
C ALA A 349 10.90 -9.96 13.42
N ARG A 350 10.61 -11.15 13.96
CA ARG A 350 11.50 -11.59 15.03
C ARG A 350 12.90 -11.53 14.42
N GLU A 351 13.82 -10.77 15.03
CA GLU A 351 15.19 -10.70 14.52
C GLU A 351 15.70 -12.13 14.28
N PRO A 352 16.37 -12.40 13.15
CA PRO A 352 16.90 -13.74 12.90
C PRO A 352 17.80 -14.11 14.07
N GLU A 353 17.49 -15.20 14.79
CA GLU A 353 18.29 -15.60 15.96
C GLU A 353 19.75 -15.89 15.57
N ARG A 354 19.95 -16.40 14.34
CA ARG A 354 21.27 -16.66 13.78
C ARG A 354 21.29 -16.58 12.25
N ILE A 355 22.31 -15.94 11.69
CA ILE A 355 22.55 -15.78 10.25
C ILE A 355 23.86 -16.49 9.88
N LEU A 356 23.87 -17.27 8.81
CA LEU A 356 25.09 -17.82 8.21
C LEU A 356 25.48 -17.00 6.97
N ILE A 357 26.76 -16.65 6.84
CA ILE A 357 27.32 -16.01 5.65
C ILE A 357 28.48 -16.85 5.15
N ALA A 358 28.39 -17.33 3.91
CA ALA A 358 29.45 -18.00 3.19
C ALA A 358 29.79 -17.19 1.93
N ASP A 359 30.94 -16.53 1.94
CA ASP A 359 31.48 -15.76 0.81
C ASP A 359 33.00 -15.73 0.99
N ASP A 360 33.82 -15.83 -0.05
CA ASP A 360 35.28 -15.91 0.08
C ASP A 360 35.97 -14.53 0.12
N ASP A 361 35.25 -13.45 -0.19
CA ASP A 361 35.73 -12.07 -0.14
C ASP A 361 35.72 -11.51 1.30
N ASP A 362 36.91 -11.44 1.90
CA ASP A 362 37.12 -10.94 3.26
C ASP A 362 36.62 -9.50 3.46
N ASP A 363 36.85 -8.63 2.47
CA ASP A 363 36.48 -7.21 2.56
C ASP A 363 34.96 -7.05 2.49
N TRP A 364 34.31 -7.76 1.56
CA TRP A 364 32.87 -7.76 1.43
C TRP A 364 32.19 -8.34 2.68
N ARG A 365 32.67 -9.49 3.20
CA ARG A 365 32.15 -10.10 4.44
C ARG A 365 32.24 -9.12 5.60
N ALA A 366 33.38 -8.45 5.80
CA ALA A 366 33.55 -7.49 6.88
C ALA A 366 32.53 -6.33 6.81
N ILE A 367 32.29 -5.79 5.61
CA ILE A 367 31.33 -4.69 5.39
C ILE A 367 29.90 -5.14 5.67
N ILE A 368 29.49 -6.29 5.13
CA ILE A 368 28.14 -6.81 5.29
C ILE A 368 27.88 -7.25 6.73
N VAL A 369 28.84 -7.88 7.40
CA VAL A 369 28.71 -8.29 8.80
C VAL A 369 28.57 -7.07 9.70
N ALA A 370 29.41 -6.05 9.54
CA ALA A 370 29.27 -4.80 10.31
C ALA A 370 27.89 -4.17 10.11
N SER A 371 27.43 -4.16 8.86
CA SER A 371 26.13 -3.66 8.47
C SER A 371 24.97 -4.46 9.06
N LEU A 372 25.04 -5.79 9.05
CA LEU A 372 24.01 -6.68 9.59
C LEU A 372 23.98 -6.66 11.11
N ARG A 373 25.14 -6.59 11.79
CA ARG A 373 25.19 -6.41 13.26
C ARG A 373 24.49 -5.12 13.70
N SER A 374 24.59 -4.05 12.91
CA SER A 374 23.87 -2.80 13.19
C SER A 374 22.37 -2.91 12.95
N ARG A 375 21.92 -3.75 12.01
CA ARG A 375 20.51 -3.87 11.58
C ARG A 375 19.75 -4.98 12.32
N PHE A 376 20.48 -5.98 12.82
CA PHE A 376 19.99 -7.13 13.57
C PHE A 376 20.84 -7.32 14.85
N PRO A 377 20.75 -6.41 15.83
CA PRO A 377 21.63 -6.40 17.00
C PRO A 377 21.55 -7.65 17.88
N SER A 378 20.44 -8.40 17.83
CA SER A 378 20.26 -9.63 18.61
C SER A 378 20.60 -10.91 17.83
N ALA A 379 20.96 -10.80 16.54
CA ALA A 379 21.31 -11.94 15.70
C ALA A 379 22.77 -12.38 15.95
N ALA A 380 22.99 -13.68 16.16
CA ALA A 380 24.33 -14.24 16.01
C ALA A 380 24.69 -14.34 14.52
N ILE A 381 25.87 -13.89 14.12
CA ILE A 381 26.32 -13.97 12.72
C ILE A 381 27.56 -14.85 12.66
N ASP A 382 27.46 -15.96 11.93
CA ASP A 382 28.56 -16.89 11.68
C ASP A 382 29.07 -16.70 10.25
N GLU A 383 30.38 -16.53 10.11
CA GLU A 383 31.06 -16.13 8.88
C GLU A 383 32.01 -17.24 8.42
N PHE A 384 31.95 -17.60 7.13
CA PHE A 384 32.77 -18.65 6.53
C PHE A 384 33.31 -18.20 5.18
N ALA A 385 34.58 -18.54 4.91
CA ALA A 385 35.25 -18.24 3.63
C ALA A 385 35.12 -19.36 2.59
N ASP A 386 34.55 -20.51 2.98
CA ASP A 386 34.40 -21.67 2.11
C ASP A 386 33.13 -22.47 2.45
N GLY A 387 32.64 -23.23 1.46
CA GLY A 387 31.41 -24.00 1.59
C GLY A 387 31.51 -25.23 2.52
N GLU A 388 32.69 -25.84 2.71
CA GLU A 388 32.83 -27.00 3.59
C GLU A 388 32.66 -26.61 5.06
N ALA A 389 33.29 -25.49 5.46
CA ALA A 389 33.14 -24.93 6.79
C ALA A 389 31.70 -24.47 7.07
N ALA A 390 31.07 -23.82 6.10
CA ALA A 390 29.66 -23.41 6.20
C ALA A 390 28.72 -24.61 6.36
N LEU A 391 28.93 -25.67 5.58
CA LEU A 391 28.15 -26.91 5.68
C LEU A 391 28.31 -27.58 7.06
N ALA A 392 29.55 -27.72 7.54
CA ALA A 392 29.84 -28.31 8.84
C ALA A 392 29.25 -27.50 10.02
N ALA A 393 29.10 -26.18 9.86
CA ALA A 393 28.43 -25.33 10.84
C ALA A 393 26.90 -25.48 10.79
N PHE A 394 26.32 -25.57 9.58
CA PHE A 394 24.89 -25.78 9.37
C PHE A 394 24.39 -27.10 9.97
N GLU A 395 25.20 -28.16 9.93
CA GLU A 395 24.86 -29.44 10.59
C GLU A 395 24.77 -29.33 12.13
N LYS A 396 25.50 -28.39 12.73
CA LYS A 396 25.62 -28.24 14.19
C LYS A 396 24.63 -27.26 14.78
N ASN A 397 24.16 -26.30 13.99
CA ASN A 397 23.43 -25.14 14.46
C ASN A 397 22.20 -24.86 13.59
N PRO A 398 21.05 -24.51 14.19
CA PRO A 398 19.93 -23.99 13.42
C PRO A 398 20.22 -22.56 12.95
N TYR A 399 19.97 -22.28 11.68
CA TYR A 399 20.08 -20.94 11.09
C TYR A 399 18.72 -20.43 10.65
N ALA A 400 18.46 -19.16 10.92
CA ALA A 400 17.24 -18.48 10.48
C ALA A 400 17.31 -18.12 8.99
N VAL A 401 18.50 -17.80 8.47
CA VAL A 401 18.75 -17.49 7.06
C VAL A 401 20.21 -17.74 6.71
N VAL A 402 20.47 -18.13 5.46
CA VAL A 402 21.81 -18.36 4.90
C VAL A 402 22.04 -17.45 3.70
N LEU A 403 23.18 -16.77 3.66
CA LEU A 403 23.70 -16.05 2.51
C LEU A 403 24.88 -16.85 1.92
N VAL A 404 24.83 -17.12 0.62
CA VAL A 404 25.82 -17.96 -0.07
C VAL A 404 26.31 -17.29 -1.34
N ASP A 405 27.62 -17.08 -1.46
CA ASP A 405 28.22 -16.70 -2.72
C ASP A 405 28.39 -17.89 -3.66
N LEU A 406 28.20 -17.68 -4.97
CA LEU A 406 28.38 -18.75 -5.94
C LEU A 406 29.85 -19.10 -6.17
N GLU A 407 30.75 -18.12 -6.13
CA GLU A 407 32.16 -18.29 -6.50
C GLU A 407 33.03 -18.43 -5.25
N MET A 408 32.99 -19.59 -4.60
CA MET A 408 33.82 -19.89 -3.44
C MET A 408 34.85 -21.00 -3.72
N PRO A 409 36.03 -20.99 -3.07
CA PRO A 409 37.05 -22.02 -3.23
C PRO A 409 36.60 -23.36 -2.64
N THR A 410 37.15 -24.46 -3.18
CA THR A 410 36.91 -25.85 -2.75
C THR A 410 35.49 -26.37 -3.00
N MET A 411 34.48 -25.70 -2.46
CA MET A 411 33.05 -25.97 -2.66
C MET A 411 32.34 -24.68 -3.07
N ASP A 412 31.84 -24.67 -4.30
CA ASP A 412 31.05 -23.56 -4.82
C ASP A 412 29.68 -23.42 -4.13
N GLY A 413 29.08 -22.24 -4.24
CA GLY A 413 27.79 -21.95 -3.60
C GLY A 413 26.64 -22.78 -4.15
N ALA A 414 26.71 -23.22 -5.40
CA ALA A 414 25.68 -24.05 -6.00
C ALA A 414 25.63 -25.44 -5.35
N ARG A 415 26.80 -26.05 -5.14
CA ARG A 415 26.95 -27.32 -4.44
C ARG A 415 26.60 -27.20 -2.96
N LEU A 416 27.04 -26.12 -2.30
CA LEU A 416 26.64 -25.84 -0.92
C LEU A 416 25.12 -25.77 -0.79
N THR A 417 24.45 -24.99 -1.64
CA THR A 417 22.99 -24.82 -1.62
C THR A 417 22.25 -26.17 -1.76
N LEU A 418 22.68 -27.03 -2.69
CA LEU A 418 22.12 -28.38 -2.85
C LEU A 418 22.28 -29.23 -1.58
N LEU A 419 23.45 -29.19 -0.95
CA LEU A 419 23.73 -29.96 0.25
C LEU A 419 22.94 -29.43 1.45
N LEU A 420 22.89 -28.12 1.66
CA LEU A 420 22.07 -27.48 2.70
C LEU A 420 20.59 -27.88 2.57
N ARG A 421 20.07 -27.92 1.33
CA ARG A 421 18.70 -28.36 1.06
C ARG A 421 18.46 -29.83 1.34
N SER A 422 19.47 -30.68 1.11
CA SER A 422 19.36 -32.10 1.44
C SER A 422 19.33 -32.35 2.95
N LEU A 423 20.05 -31.52 3.74
CA LEU A 423 20.07 -31.60 5.20
C LEU A 423 18.82 -31.00 5.83
N ASP A 424 18.40 -29.84 5.34
CA ASP A 424 17.15 -29.19 5.72
C ASP A 424 15.99 -29.80 4.95
N GLY A 425 15.68 -31.08 5.21
CA GLY A 425 14.70 -31.86 4.47
C GLY A 425 13.25 -31.32 4.49
N SER A 426 12.96 -30.33 5.34
CA SER A 426 11.69 -29.57 5.33
C SER A 426 11.80 -28.23 4.58
N ALA A 427 12.96 -27.94 4.00
CA ALA A 427 13.38 -26.69 3.39
C ALA A 427 13.00 -25.46 4.23
N ARG A 428 13.17 -25.50 5.55
CA ARG A 428 12.69 -24.43 6.45
C ARG A 428 13.54 -23.19 6.43
N THR A 429 14.85 -23.32 6.22
CA THR A 429 15.79 -22.20 6.31
C THR A 429 15.91 -21.51 4.96
N PRO A 430 15.55 -20.22 4.86
CA PRO A 430 15.81 -19.45 3.66
C PRO A 430 17.28 -19.48 3.21
N ILE A 431 17.53 -19.71 1.91
CA ILE A 431 18.86 -19.60 1.30
C ILE A 431 18.84 -18.50 0.23
N ILE A 432 19.65 -17.47 0.45
CA ILE A 432 19.81 -16.32 -0.45
C ILE A 432 21.16 -16.45 -1.14
N VAL A 433 21.16 -16.47 -2.47
CA VAL A 433 22.39 -16.64 -3.27
C VAL A 433 22.90 -15.30 -3.79
N LEU A 434 24.20 -15.05 -3.67
CA LEU A 434 24.89 -13.90 -4.25
C LEU A 434 25.46 -14.34 -5.60
N THR A 435 25.17 -13.61 -6.68
CA THR A 435 25.55 -14.00 -8.04
C THR A 435 26.01 -12.78 -8.85
N ALA A 436 26.90 -12.99 -9.82
CA ALA A 436 27.31 -11.96 -10.77
C ALA A 436 26.29 -11.74 -11.91
N ALA A 437 25.34 -12.67 -12.09
CA ALA A 437 24.35 -12.66 -13.16
C ALA A 437 22.94 -12.42 -12.60
N GLY A 438 22.05 -11.84 -13.41
CA GLY A 438 20.67 -11.59 -13.02
C GLY A 438 19.65 -11.98 -14.08
N GLY A 439 18.38 -11.88 -13.73
CA GLY A 439 17.24 -12.07 -14.63
C GLY A 439 16.63 -13.48 -14.62
N PRO A 440 15.61 -13.73 -15.46
CA PRO A 440 14.75 -14.92 -15.34
C PRO A 440 15.47 -16.26 -15.52
N LYS A 441 16.48 -16.31 -16.40
CA LYS A 441 17.27 -17.53 -16.63
C LYS A 441 18.13 -17.90 -15.43
N GLU A 442 18.74 -16.88 -14.80
CA GLU A 442 19.54 -17.09 -13.60
C GLU A 442 18.66 -17.53 -12.44
N TRP A 443 17.50 -16.89 -12.27
CA TRP A 443 16.52 -17.31 -11.28
C TRP A 443 16.09 -18.77 -11.48
N GLN A 444 15.76 -19.17 -12.71
CA GLN A 444 15.37 -20.56 -13.01
C GLN A 444 16.47 -21.56 -12.61
N ARG A 445 17.75 -21.21 -12.82
CA ARG A 445 18.90 -22.03 -12.41
C ARG A 445 19.02 -22.10 -10.88
N LEU A 446 18.95 -20.96 -10.20
CA LEU A 446 19.11 -20.87 -8.75
C LEU A 446 17.95 -21.49 -7.98
N SER A 447 16.72 -21.30 -8.44
CA SER A 447 15.54 -21.94 -7.85
C SER A 447 15.59 -23.46 -7.98
N ALA A 448 16.15 -23.98 -9.09
CA ALA A 448 16.26 -25.42 -9.33
C ALA A 448 17.22 -26.12 -8.34
N ILE A 449 18.21 -25.40 -7.82
CA ILE A 449 19.09 -25.90 -6.74
C ILE A 449 18.56 -25.58 -5.34
N GLY A 450 17.42 -24.89 -5.25
CA GLY A 450 16.72 -24.60 -4.01
C GLY A 450 17.02 -23.23 -3.40
N ALA A 451 17.55 -22.26 -4.14
CA ALA A 451 17.61 -20.88 -3.65
C ALA A 451 16.18 -20.30 -3.48
N ASP A 452 15.98 -19.51 -2.43
CA ASP A 452 14.71 -18.79 -2.18
C ASP A 452 14.71 -17.36 -2.75
N ALA A 453 15.90 -16.79 -2.87
CA ALA A 453 16.13 -15.47 -3.44
C ALA A 453 17.57 -15.39 -3.94
N PHE A 454 17.86 -14.35 -4.72
CA PHE A 454 19.23 -14.01 -5.09
C PHE A 454 19.46 -12.50 -5.08
N LEU A 455 20.72 -12.11 -4.95
CA LEU A 455 21.20 -10.74 -5.05
C LEU A 455 22.30 -10.67 -6.10
N VAL A 456 22.25 -9.64 -6.95
CA VAL A 456 23.23 -9.44 -8.03
C VAL A 456 24.36 -8.55 -7.52
N LYS A 457 25.61 -9.01 -7.61
CA LYS A 457 26.80 -8.21 -7.26
C LYS A 457 26.93 -7.00 -8.22
N PRO A 458 27.30 -5.80 -7.74
CA PRO A 458 27.68 -5.47 -6.35
C PRO A 458 26.46 -5.34 -5.42
N VAL A 459 26.53 -6.00 -4.26
CA VAL A 459 25.44 -6.04 -3.28
C VAL A 459 25.71 -5.02 -2.17
N ASN A 460 24.73 -4.16 -1.88
CA ASN A 460 24.78 -3.26 -0.71
C ASN A 460 24.00 -3.83 0.48
N ALA A 461 24.23 -3.26 1.66
CA ALA A 461 23.65 -3.77 2.90
C ALA A 461 22.12 -3.59 3.02
N ASP A 462 21.55 -2.55 2.40
CA ASP A 462 20.11 -2.31 2.43
C ASP A 462 19.36 -3.37 1.61
N ASP A 463 19.91 -3.75 0.45
CA ASP A 463 19.38 -4.83 -0.39
C ASP A 463 19.43 -6.18 0.34
N VAL A 464 20.53 -6.47 1.05
CA VAL A 464 20.67 -7.69 1.86
C VAL A 464 19.60 -7.73 2.96
N GLU A 465 19.44 -6.64 3.72
CA GLU A 465 18.44 -6.55 4.77
C GLU A 465 17.04 -6.77 4.23
N LEU A 466 16.69 -6.07 3.14
CA LEU A 466 15.39 -6.16 2.51
C LEU A 466 15.08 -7.60 2.08
N VAL A 467 16.03 -8.27 1.43
CA VAL A 467 15.86 -9.65 0.97
C VAL A 467 15.79 -10.63 2.14
N ILE A 468 16.59 -10.47 3.20
CA ILE A 468 16.48 -11.29 4.41
C ILE A 468 15.08 -11.17 5.02
N ARG A 469 14.61 -9.94 5.26
CA ARG A 469 13.28 -9.69 5.84
C ARG A 469 12.16 -10.23 4.95
N ARG A 470 12.25 -10.03 3.63
CA ARG A 470 11.28 -10.56 2.66
C ARG A 470 11.22 -12.09 2.68
N THR A 471 12.38 -12.74 2.69
CA THR A 471 12.45 -14.21 2.57
C THR A 471 11.98 -14.89 3.87
N LEU A 472 12.36 -14.33 5.03
CA LEU A 472 11.85 -14.79 6.33
C LEU A 472 10.31 -14.68 6.42
N ARG A 473 9.74 -13.58 5.91
CA ARG A 473 8.27 -13.41 5.83
C ARG A 473 7.61 -14.47 4.97
N SER A 474 8.10 -14.66 3.74
CA SER A 474 7.54 -15.64 2.81
C SER A 474 7.53 -17.02 3.44
N ARG A 475 8.62 -17.42 4.09
CA ARG A 475 8.71 -18.73 4.74
C ARG A 475 7.80 -18.88 5.94
N ARG A 476 7.61 -17.82 6.73
CA ARG A 476 6.64 -17.84 7.83
C ARG A 476 5.21 -18.01 7.31
N ALA A 477 4.86 -17.34 6.22
CA ALA A 477 3.55 -17.49 5.59
C ALA A 477 3.32 -18.92 5.05
N ASP A 478 4.34 -19.53 4.44
CA ASP A 478 4.29 -20.93 3.97
C ASP A 478 4.10 -21.92 5.14
N LEU A 479 4.85 -21.74 6.23
CA LEU A 479 4.73 -22.57 7.43
C LEU A 479 3.34 -22.48 8.09
N LEU A 480 2.75 -21.28 8.12
CA LEU A 480 1.42 -21.06 8.69
C LEU A 480 0.29 -21.58 7.78
N SER A 481 0.51 -21.59 6.46
CA SER A 481 -0.47 -22.05 5.47
C SER A 481 -0.35 -23.55 5.12
N GLY A 482 0.74 -24.21 5.54
CA GLY A 482 1.04 -25.60 5.17
C GLY A 482 1.43 -25.76 3.69
N ALA A 483 1.68 -24.66 2.98
CA ALA A 483 2.09 -24.68 1.57
C ALA A 483 3.58 -25.01 1.43
N THR A 484 3.95 -25.75 0.38
CA THR A 484 5.35 -25.94 0.01
C THR A 484 5.80 -24.87 -0.99
N PRO A 485 7.08 -24.42 -0.96
CA PRO A 485 7.57 -23.25 -1.70
C PRO A 485 7.41 -23.36 -3.23
N ALA A 486 7.34 -24.59 -3.75
CA ALA A 486 7.23 -24.87 -5.18
C ALA A 486 5.89 -24.43 -5.82
N ALA A 487 4.89 -24.04 -5.02
CA ALA A 487 3.54 -23.78 -5.50
C ALA A 487 3.25 -22.34 -5.98
N ARG A 488 4.16 -21.37 -5.82
CA ARG A 488 3.86 -19.95 -6.09
C ARG A 488 4.76 -19.20 -7.09
N SER A 489 5.82 -19.79 -7.63
CA SER A 489 6.75 -19.06 -8.51
C SER A 489 6.30 -19.02 -9.98
N ALA A 490 5.26 -18.24 -10.27
CA ALA A 490 4.90 -17.86 -11.63
C ALA A 490 4.44 -16.40 -11.75
N HIS A 491 5.17 -15.45 -11.18
CA HIS A 491 5.22 -14.08 -11.73
C HIS A 491 6.57 -13.41 -11.38
N PRO A 492 7.20 -12.74 -12.37
CA PRO A 492 8.53 -12.12 -12.23
C PRO A 492 8.55 -10.92 -11.28
#